data_AF-A0A368WAB2-F1
#
_entry.id   AF-A0A368WAB2-F1
#
_cell.length_a   1.000
_cell.length_b   1.000
_cell.length_c   1.000
_cell.angle_alpha   90.00
_cell.angle_beta   90.00
_cell.angle_gamma   90.00
#
_symmetry.space_group_name_H-M   'P 1'
#
loop_
_entity.id
_entity.type
_entity.pdbx_description
1 polymer ?
#
loop_
_entity_poly.entity_id
_entity_poly.type
_entity_poly.pdbx_seq_one_letter_code
_entity_poly.pdbx_strand_id
1 'polypeptide(L)'
;MIEDVKNVVAPSLATQVHKEKRSGFRRLDWSYHFIAAPLAIVVLIFSTVELFRGLGQREMSSLDWLLFILAVCLVFAVACIRRYATKTQDRMIRIEENFRHYRLTGRMLDPRISISQIIALRYAGDDEFPALCERAGTEGMSPTAIRSAIMNWRPDTMRI
;
A
#
# COMPACT_ATOMS: atom_id res chain seq x y z
N MET A 1 60.98 12.58 9.36
CA MET A 1 59.90 13.08 8.49
C MET A 1 58.83 12.01 8.51
N ILE A 2 57.88 12.21 9.40
CA ILE A 2 56.78 11.30 9.74
C ILE A 2 55.58 11.84 8.96
N GLU A 3 55.11 11.10 7.96
CA GLU A 3 53.82 11.28 7.29
C GLU A 3 53.21 9.87 7.17
N ASP A 4 52.30 9.45 8.03
CA ASP A 4 50.91 9.89 8.22
C ASP A 4 49.94 9.21 7.22
N VAL A 5 48.83 8.76 7.81
CA VAL A 5 47.59 8.32 7.16
C VAL A 5 47.63 7.03 6.31
N LYS A 6 47.25 5.92 6.95
CA LYS A 6 46.18 5.01 6.45
C LYS A 6 45.76 4.02 7.54
N ASN A 7 45.13 4.56 8.57
CA ASN A 7 44.14 3.81 9.35
C ASN A 7 42.99 3.45 8.40
N VAL A 8 43.10 2.31 7.73
CA VAL A 8 41.96 1.68 7.06
C VAL A 8 41.14 1.02 8.15
N VAL A 9 40.28 1.85 8.79
CA VAL A 9 39.21 1.37 9.64
C VAL A 9 38.30 0.53 8.73
N ALA A 10 38.46 -0.79 8.79
CA ALA A 10 37.48 -1.71 8.24
C ALA A 10 36.12 -1.33 8.88
N PRO A 11 35.08 -1.03 8.09
CA PRO A 11 33.77 -0.75 8.65
C PRO A 11 33.33 -1.97 9.46
N SER A 12 33.05 -1.76 10.74
CA SER A 12 32.64 -2.83 11.65
C SER A 12 31.43 -3.55 11.09
N LEU A 13 31.34 -4.87 11.27
CA LEU A 13 30.24 -5.73 10.83
C LEU A 13 28.84 -5.17 11.17
N ALA A 14 28.74 -4.33 12.21
CA ALA A 14 27.52 -3.62 12.60
C ALA A 14 26.99 -2.64 11.53
N THR A 15 27.84 -2.07 10.68
CA THR A 15 27.40 -1.13 9.63
C THR A 15 26.86 -1.85 8.38
N GLN A 16 27.18 -3.13 8.17
CA GLN A 16 26.71 -3.89 7.00
C GLN A 16 25.34 -4.58 7.21
N VAL A 17 24.90 -4.79 8.47
CA VAL A 17 23.60 -5.43 8.76
C VAL A 17 22.40 -4.52 8.45
N HIS A 18 22.58 -3.19 8.42
CA HIS A 18 21.45 -2.25 8.34
C HIS A 18 20.92 -1.92 6.93
N LYS A 19 21.32 -2.66 5.89
CA LYS A 19 20.83 -2.42 4.52
C LYS A 19 20.10 -3.60 3.91
N GLU A 20 19.53 -4.47 4.74
CA GLU A 20 18.52 -5.41 4.27
C GLU A 20 17.35 -4.59 3.70
N LYS A 21 17.04 -4.82 2.42
CA LYS A 21 16.10 -4.06 1.62
C LYS A 21 14.73 -4.07 2.32
N ARG A 22 14.39 -3.00 3.05
CA ARG A 22 13.11 -2.83 3.81
C ARG A 22 11.94 -3.02 2.86
N SER A 23 11.49 -4.26 2.72
CA SER A 23 10.67 -4.67 1.61
C SER A 23 9.20 -4.44 1.92
N GLY A 24 8.75 -3.20 1.78
CA GLY A 24 7.34 -2.91 1.56
C GLY A 24 6.96 -3.26 0.12
N PHE A 25 7.06 -4.54 -0.28
CA PHE A 25 6.64 -4.95 -1.61
C PHE A 25 5.14 -4.70 -1.71
N ARG A 26 4.74 -3.76 -2.58
CA ARG A 26 3.36 -3.73 -3.08
C ARG A 26 3.16 -5.08 -3.74
N ARG A 27 2.36 -5.93 -3.12
CA ARG A 27 1.93 -7.15 -3.77
C ARG A 27 0.95 -6.71 -4.85
N LEU A 28 1.17 -7.20 -6.06
CA LEU A 28 0.17 -7.05 -7.12
C LEU A 28 -0.60 -8.36 -7.13
N ASP A 29 -1.88 -8.30 -6.81
CA ASP A 29 -2.77 -9.42 -7.05
C ASP A 29 -2.79 -9.70 -8.56
N TRP A 30 -2.32 -10.90 -8.94
CA TRP A 30 -2.19 -11.31 -10.33
C TRP A 30 -3.55 -11.28 -11.05
N SER A 31 -4.56 -11.85 -10.43
CA SER A 31 -5.91 -11.98 -11.00
C SER A 31 -6.57 -10.62 -11.21
N TYR A 32 -6.38 -9.68 -10.28
CA TYR A 32 -6.95 -8.35 -10.40
C TYR A 32 -6.20 -7.50 -11.43
N HIS A 33 -4.87 -7.37 -11.29
CA HIS A 33 -4.10 -6.38 -12.03
C HIS A 33 -3.73 -6.82 -13.44
N PHE A 34 -3.60 -8.13 -13.70
CA PHE A 34 -3.16 -8.66 -14.99
C PHE A 34 -4.28 -9.34 -15.78
N ILE A 35 -5.42 -9.61 -15.15
CA ILE A 35 -6.57 -10.25 -15.83
C ILE A 35 -7.79 -9.33 -15.77
N ALA A 36 -8.39 -9.12 -14.58
CA ALA A 36 -9.69 -8.46 -14.47
C ALA A 36 -9.67 -6.99 -14.92
N ALA A 37 -8.71 -6.19 -14.45
CA ALA A 37 -8.63 -4.77 -14.80
C ALA A 37 -8.28 -4.53 -16.29
N PRO A 38 -7.26 -5.21 -16.87
CA PRO A 38 -7.00 -5.10 -18.30
C PRO A 38 -8.16 -5.58 -19.16
N LEU A 39 -8.80 -6.69 -18.80
CA LEU A 39 -9.94 -7.23 -19.55
C LEU A 39 -11.13 -6.26 -19.56
N ALA A 40 -11.44 -5.62 -18.43
CA ALA A 40 -12.49 -4.60 -18.37
C ALA A 40 -12.18 -3.41 -19.31
N ILE A 41 -10.91 -3.00 -19.41
CA ILE A 41 -10.47 -1.95 -20.34
C ILE A 41 -10.62 -2.41 -21.80
N VAL A 42 -10.21 -3.64 -22.12
CA VAL A 42 -10.35 -4.21 -23.47
C VAL A 42 -11.81 -4.25 -23.89
N VAL A 43 -12.71 -4.72 -23.02
CA VAL A 43 -14.16 -4.75 -23.28
C VAL A 43 -14.71 -3.33 -23.48
N LEU A 44 -14.27 -2.35 -22.68
CA LEU A 44 -14.66 -0.96 -22.86
C LEU A 44 -14.21 -0.41 -24.22
N ILE A 45 -12.95 -0.63 -24.61
CA ILE A 45 -12.43 -0.18 -25.92
C ILE A 45 -13.21 -0.85 -27.04
N PHE A 46 -13.40 -2.16 -26.99
CA PHE A 46 -14.14 -2.91 -28.00
C PHE A 46 -15.58 -2.38 -28.15
N SER A 47 -16.30 -2.24 -27.04
CA SER A 47 -17.67 -1.72 -27.05
C SER A 47 -17.75 -0.27 -27.58
N THR A 48 -16.73 0.55 -27.30
CA THR A 48 -16.65 1.93 -27.80
C THR A 48 -16.42 1.96 -29.31
N VAL A 49 -15.51 1.13 -29.83
CA VAL A 49 -15.25 1.03 -31.27
C VAL A 49 -16.51 0.59 -32.02
N GLU A 50 -17.23 -0.40 -31.48
CA GLU A 50 -18.46 -0.89 -32.11
C GLU A 50 -19.56 0.17 -32.11
N LEU A 51 -19.72 0.89 -30.99
CA LEU A 51 -20.65 2.01 -30.91
C LEU A 51 -20.35 3.09 -31.97
N PHE A 52 -19.08 3.46 -32.18
CA PHE A 52 -18.70 4.44 -33.20
C PHE A 52 -18.88 3.92 -34.63
N ARG A 53 -18.70 2.62 -34.88
CA ARG A 53 -18.96 2.03 -36.20
C ARG A 53 -20.45 2.05 -36.54
N GLY A 54 -21.31 1.65 -35.60
CA GLY A 54 -22.77 1.69 -35.77
C GLY A 54 -23.28 3.11 -36.06
N LEU A 55 -22.72 4.12 -35.38
CA LEU A 55 -23.01 5.54 -35.67
C LEU A 55 -22.61 5.95 -37.09
N GLY A 56 -21.43 5.54 -37.55
CA GLY A 56 -20.93 5.88 -38.89
C GLY A 56 -21.72 5.21 -40.03
N GLN A 57 -22.23 4.00 -39.80
CA GLN A 57 -23.00 3.25 -40.79
C GLN A 57 -24.51 3.53 -40.77
N ARG A 58 -25.00 4.32 -39.79
CA ARG A 58 -26.44 4.56 -39.52
C ARG A 58 -27.24 3.28 -39.20
N GLU A 59 -26.56 2.18 -38.89
CA GLU A 59 -27.14 0.89 -38.50
C GLU A 59 -26.87 0.57 -37.03
N MET A 60 -27.02 1.57 -36.16
CA MET A 60 -26.73 1.40 -34.73
C MET A 60 -27.81 0.53 -34.08
N SER A 61 -27.40 -0.61 -33.52
CA SER A 61 -28.29 -1.54 -32.84
C SER A 61 -28.47 -1.16 -31.37
N SER A 62 -29.63 -1.49 -30.80
CA SER A 62 -29.84 -1.39 -29.34
C SER A 62 -28.84 -2.23 -28.54
N LEU A 63 -28.27 -3.27 -29.17
CA LEU A 63 -27.26 -4.13 -28.57
C LEU A 63 -25.91 -3.42 -28.37
N ASP A 64 -25.54 -2.49 -29.26
CA ASP A 64 -24.26 -1.76 -29.18
C ASP A 64 -24.26 -0.83 -27.96
N TRP A 65 -25.38 -0.14 -27.73
CA TRP A 65 -25.60 0.67 -26.54
C TRP A 65 -25.60 -0.15 -25.26
N LEU A 66 -26.30 -1.30 -25.26
CA LEU A 66 -26.34 -2.18 -24.10
C LEU A 66 -24.94 -2.68 -23.74
N LEU A 67 -24.16 -3.09 -24.74
CA LEU A 67 -22.79 -3.56 -24.56
C LEU A 67 -21.89 -2.46 -23.99
N PHE A 68 -21.99 -1.24 -24.50
CA PHE A 68 -21.22 -0.09 -23.99
C PHE A 68 -21.58 0.25 -22.54
N ILE A 69 -22.87 0.32 -22.20
CA ILE A 69 -23.32 0.58 -20.83
C ILE A 69 -22.83 -0.52 -19.89
N LEU A 70 -22.93 -1.79 -20.29
CA LEU A 70 -22.44 -2.91 -19.50
C LEU A 70 -20.92 -2.85 -19.29
N ALA A 71 -20.16 -2.45 -20.31
CA ALA A 71 -18.72 -2.26 -20.20
C ALA A 71 -18.34 -1.15 -19.23
N VAL A 72 -19.06 -0.02 -19.25
CA VAL A 72 -18.88 1.07 -18.28
C VAL A 72 -19.21 0.60 -16.86
N CYS A 73 -20.32 -0.12 -16.68
CA CYS A 73 -20.70 -0.73 -15.40
C CYS A 73 -19.61 -1.70 -14.89
N LEU A 74 -19.04 -2.51 -15.76
CA LEU A 74 -17.96 -3.45 -15.42
C LEU A 74 -16.70 -2.72 -14.95
N VAL A 75 -16.26 -1.68 -15.67
CA VAL A 75 -15.11 -0.86 -15.26
C VAL A 75 -15.35 -0.20 -13.91
N PHE A 76 -16.55 0.35 -13.70
CA PHE A 76 -16.94 0.94 -12.42
C PHE A 76 -16.91 -0.10 -11.29
N ALA A 77 -17.47 -1.29 -11.51
CA ALA A 77 -17.48 -2.37 -10.54
C ALA A 77 -16.05 -2.80 -10.14
N VAL A 78 -15.18 -3.04 -11.13
CA VAL A 78 -13.77 -3.40 -10.91
C VAL A 78 -13.03 -2.34 -10.10
N ALA A 79 -13.27 -1.06 -10.37
CA ALA A 79 -12.66 0.04 -9.61
C ALA A 79 -13.21 0.11 -8.16
N CYS A 80 -14.52 -0.01 -7.98
CA CYS A 80 -15.16 0.01 -6.67
C CYS A 80 -14.69 -1.15 -5.77
N ILE A 81 -14.61 -2.37 -6.30
CA ILE A 81 -14.15 -3.55 -5.55
C ILE A 81 -12.77 -3.30 -4.95
N ARG A 82 -11.83 -2.77 -5.75
CA ARG A 82 -10.46 -2.49 -5.27
C ARG A 82 -10.43 -1.43 -4.18
N ARG A 83 -11.23 -0.37 -4.32
CA ARG A 83 -11.33 0.71 -3.32
C ARG A 83 -11.89 0.17 -2.00
N TYR A 84 -12.95 -0.62 -2.06
CA TYR A 84 -13.59 -1.20 -0.87
C TYR A 84 -12.66 -2.18 -0.17
N ALA A 85 -11.96 -3.04 -0.92
CA ALA A 85 -10.98 -3.97 -0.35
C ALA A 85 -9.87 -3.24 0.43
N THR A 86 -9.24 -2.21 -0.15
CA THR A 86 -8.23 -1.41 0.59
C THR A 86 -8.80 -0.71 1.81
N LYS A 87 -10.00 -0.16 1.71
CA LYS A 87 -10.61 0.57 2.83
C LYS A 87 -10.91 -0.37 4.00
N THR A 88 -11.36 -1.59 3.72
CA THR A 88 -11.59 -2.62 4.73
C THR A 88 -10.26 -3.08 5.34
N GLN A 89 -9.22 -3.31 4.54
CA GLN A 89 -7.88 -3.62 5.03
C GLN A 89 -7.34 -2.54 5.96
N ASP A 90 -7.44 -1.27 5.57
CA ASP A 90 -6.96 -0.14 6.38
C ASP A 90 -7.74 -0.03 7.70
N ARG A 91 -9.05 -0.29 7.70
CA ARG A 91 -9.84 -0.38 8.94
C ARG A 91 -9.36 -1.52 9.83
N MET A 92 -9.06 -2.67 9.24
CA MET A 92 -8.59 -3.83 10.01
C MET A 92 -7.21 -3.58 10.61
N ILE A 93 -6.27 -3.01 9.83
CA ILE A 93 -4.95 -2.60 10.32
C ILE A 93 -5.06 -1.64 11.50
N ARG A 94 -5.97 -0.65 11.46
CA ARG A 94 -6.18 0.25 12.61
C ARG A 94 -6.62 -0.51 13.86
N ILE A 95 -7.52 -1.48 13.72
CA ILE A 95 -8.02 -2.27 14.85
C ILE A 95 -6.90 -3.16 15.41
N GLU A 96 -6.18 -3.86 14.54
CA GLU A 96 -5.07 -4.74 14.91
C GLU A 96 -3.96 -3.98 15.65
N GLU A 97 -3.50 -2.86 15.09
CA GLU A 97 -2.43 -2.06 15.72
C GLU A 97 -2.91 -1.34 16.98
N ASN A 98 -4.18 -0.92 17.06
CA ASN A 98 -4.74 -0.37 18.30
C ASN A 98 -4.81 -1.44 19.40
N PHE A 99 -5.24 -2.66 19.05
CA PHE A 99 -5.26 -3.78 19.98
C PHE A 99 -3.85 -4.16 20.43
N ARG A 100 -2.88 -4.18 19.51
CA ARG A 100 -1.46 -4.40 19.82
C ARG A 100 -0.93 -3.34 20.78
N HIS A 101 -1.20 -2.06 20.52
CA HIS A 101 -0.81 -0.96 21.40
C HIS A 101 -1.42 -1.12 22.79
N TYR A 102 -2.70 -1.47 22.86
CA TYR A 102 -3.40 -1.73 24.11
C TYR A 102 -2.80 -2.91 24.88
N ARG A 103 -2.45 -4.01 24.20
CA ARG A 103 -1.80 -5.17 24.83
C ARG A 103 -0.42 -4.84 25.42
N LEU A 104 0.34 -3.96 24.77
CA LEU A 104 1.70 -3.59 25.21
C LEU A 104 1.72 -2.50 26.29
N THR A 105 0.78 -1.55 26.26
CA THR A 105 0.81 -0.34 27.10
C THR A 105 -0.36 -0.20 28.06
N GLY A 106 -1.42 -1.00 27.88
CA GLY A 106 -2.70 -0.84 28.58
C GLY A 106 -3.54 0.36 28.10
N ARG A 107 -3.10 1.11 27.07
CA ARG A 107 -3.78 2.31 26.56
C ARG A 107 -4.11 2.17 25.09
N MET A 108 -5.21 2.80 24.66
CA MET A 108 -5.53 2.89 23.24
C MET A 108 -4.51 3.77 22.51
N LEU A 109 -4.32 3.49 21.23
CA LEU A 109 -3.47 4.27 20.34
C LEU A 109 -4.01 5.70 20.21
N ASP A 110 -3.12 6.70 20.19
CA ASP A 110 -3.52 8.11 20.13
C ASP A 110 -4.36 8.37 18.86
N PRO A 111 -5.59 8.92 18.99
CA PRO A 111 -6.47 9.19 17.86
C PRO A 111 -5.90 10.20 16.86
N ARG A 112 -4.89 11.00 17.25
CA ARG A 112 -4.18 11.93 16.36
C ARG A 112 -3.34 11.22 15.30
N ILE A 113 -2.98 9.95 15.52
CA ILE A 113 -2.19 9.18 14.56
C ILE A 113 -3.07 8.79 13.36
N SER A 114 -2.66 9.24 12.19
CA SER A 114 -3.33 8.96 10.92
C SER A 114 -3.17 7.49 10.50
N ILE A 115 -4.07 7.01 9.66
CA ILE A 115 -4.00 5.63 9.15
C ILE A 115 -2.70 5.34 8.41
N SER A 116 -2.18 6.30 7.66
CA SER A 116 -0.92 6.17 6.92
C SER A 116 0.28 6.01 7.85
N GLN A 117 0.27 6.69 9.00
CA GLN A 117 1.29 6.52 10.05
C GLN A 117 1.14 5.15 10.74
N ILE A 118 -0.08 4.70 11.04
CA ILE A 118 -0.34 3.36 11.60
C ILE A 118 0.20 2.26 10.66
N ILE A 119 -0.05 2.39 9.35
CA ILE A 119 0.47 1.45 8.34
C ILE A 119 2.01 1.43 8.33
N ALA A 120 2.67 2.56 8.62
CA ALA A 120 4.12 2.62 8.77
C ALA A 120 4.60 1.97 10.07
N LEU A 121 3.93 2.26 11.20
CA LEU A 121 4.25 1.73 12.53
C LEU A 121 4.11 0.21 12.63
N ARG A 122 3.21 -0.40 11.84
CA ARG A 122 3.03 -1.87 11.79
C ARG A 122 4.33 -2.64 11.52
N TYR A 123 5.28 -2.05 10.80
CA TYR A 123 6.58 -2.68 10.52
C TYR A 123 7.57 -2.59 11.69
N ALA A 124 7.25 -1.88 12.77
CA ALA A 124 8.10 -1.80 13.95
C ALA A 124 7.98 -3.07 14.81
N GLY A 125 9.05 -3.46 15.48
CA GLY A 125 9.04 -4.54 16.48
C GLY A 125 8.25 -4.18 17.74
N ASP A 126 7.79 -5.17 18.51
CA ASP A 126 6.97 -4.94 19.72
C ASP A 126 7.69 -4.08 20.77
N ASP A 127 9.01 -4.18 20.87
CA ASP A 127 9.83 -3.45 21.86
C ASP A 127 9.91 -1.94 21.59
N GLU A 128 9.96 -1.52 20.32
CA GLU A 128 10.08 -0.10 19.93
C GLU A 128 8.74 0.53 19.54
N PHE A 129 7.70 -0.29 19.33
CA PHE A 129 6.41 0.15 18.81
C PHE A 129 5.70 1.19 19.70
N PRO A 130 5.58 1.02 21.04
CA PRO A 130 4.96 2.03 21.90
C PRO A 130 5.66 3.40 21.85
N ALA A 131 7.00 3.40 21.92
CA ALA A 131 7.79 4.63 21.88
C ALA A 131 7.67 5.34 20.52
N LEU A 132 7.64 4.60 19.42
CA LEU A 132 7.42 5.16 18.09
C LEU A 132 5.99 5.69 17.90
N CYS A 133 4.98 5.04 18.50
CA CYS A 133 3.60 5.55 18.49
C CYS A 133 3.50 6.90 19.20
N GLU A 134 4.09 7.02 20.40
CA GLU A 134 4.10 8.26 21.16
C GLU A 134 4.79 9.39 20.37
N ARG A 135 6.00 9.12 19.84
CA ARG A 135 6.73 10.07 19.01
C ARG A 135 5.97 10.47 17.74
N ALA A 136 5.31 9.52 17.08
CA ALA A 136 4.50 9.83 15.91
C ALA A 136 3.32 10.76 16.24
N GLY A 137 2.72 10.62 17.43
CA GLY A 137 1.63 11.47 17.92
C GLY A 137 2.09 12.85 18.38
N THR A 138 3.26 12.96 19.01
CA THR A 138 3.80 14.23 19.53
C THR A 138 4.55 15.05 18.48
N GLU A 139 5.43 14.41 17.70
CA GLU A 139 6.25 15.07 16.68
C GLU A 139 5.51 15.20 15.33
N GLY A 140 4.36 14.53 15.15
CA GLY A 140 3.61 14.56 13.89
C GLY A 140 4.38 13.93 12.72
N MET A 141 5.16 12.88 12.98
CA MET A 141 6.09 12.28 12.01
C MET A 141 5.41 11.83 10.71
N SER A 142 6.03 12.06 9.56
CA SER A 142 5.53 11.52 8.29
C SER A 142 5.67 9.98 8.24
N PRO A 143 4.83 9.25 7.48
CA PRO A 143 4.95 7.79 7.34
C PRO A 143 6.32 7.32 6.84
N THR A 144 6.99 8.14 6.02
CA THR A 144 8.36 7.86 5.55
C THR A 144 9.38 8.03 6.66
N ALA A 145 9.28 9.09 7.47
CA ALA A 145 10.14 9.32 8.63
C ALA A 145 10.00 8.19 9.67
N ILE A 146 8.77 7.75 9.94
CA ILE A 146 8.51 6.59 10.82
C ILE A 146 9.21 5.35 10.29
N ARG A 147 9.02 5.01 9.00
CA ARG A 147 9.68 3.85 8.39
C ARG A 147 11.20 3.92 8.46
N SER A 148 11.78 5.11 8.37
CA SER A 148 13.22 5.32 8.50
C SER A 148 13.70 5.11 9.93
N ALA A 149 12.89 5.50 10.93
CA ALA A 149 13.22 5.41 12.36
C ALA A 149 13.14 3.98 12.93
N ILE A 150 12.46 3.04 12.27
CA ILE A 150 12.35 1.63 12.68
C ILE A 150 13.72 0.96 12.63
N MET A 151 14.11 0.33 13.74
CA MET A 151 15.34 -0.44 13.87
C MET A 151 15.08 -1.94 13.73
N ASN A 152 14.01 -2.44 14.37
CA ASN A 152 13.63 -3.86 14.35
C ASN A 152 12.48 -4.07 13.37
N TRP A 153 12.83 -4.48 12.15
CA TRP A 153 11.84 -4.62 11.07
C TRP A 153 11.01 -5.90 11.19
N ARG A 154 9.70 -5.74 11.30
CA ARG A 154 8.70 -6.81 11.26
C ARG A 154 8.07 -6.89 9.85
N PRO A 155 8.29 -7.98 9.09
CA PRO A 155 7.70 -8.11 7.75
C PRO A 155 6.18 -8.27 7.81
N ASP A 156 5.47 -7.62 6.88
CA ASP A 156 4.04 -7.86 6.64
C ASP A 156 3.84 -8.87 5.50
N THR A 157 3.38 -10.06 5.85
CA THR A 157 3.16 -11.15 4.90
C THR A 157 1.71 -11.27 4.42
N MET A 158 0.77 -10.57 5.06
CA MET A 158 -0.66 -10.79 4.83
C MET A 158 -1.32 -9.75 3.90
N ARG A 159 -0.66 -8.62 3.64
CA ARG A 159 -1.21 -7.60 2.73
C ARG A 159 -0.96 -7.92 1.26
N ILE A 160 -2.04 -7.90 0.48
CA ILE A 160 -2.13 -8.17 -0.97
C ILE A 160 -2.42 -6.88 -1.75
#